data_AF-A0A1F4XE04-F1
#
_entry.id   AF-A0A1F4XE04-F1
#
_cell.length_a   1.000
_cell.length_b   1.000
_cell.length_c   1.000
_cell.angle_alpha   90.00
_cell.angle_beta   90.00
_cell.angle_gamma   90.00
#
_symmetry.space_group_name_H-M   'P 1'
#
loop_
_entity.id
_entity.type
_entity.pdbx_description
1 polymer ?
#
loop_
_entity_poly.entity_id
_entity_poly.type
_entity_poly.pdbx_seq_one_letter_code
_entity_poly.pdbx_strand_id
1 'polypeptide(L)'
;MNDRINNKQINTYRSTDLAITSFLSLSFNLIALEKVEGNRYEFVFERTPELEKAIESFFNNTAKVSPTDYFNSIKSIKSRIYSRS
;
A
#
# COMPACT_ATOMS: atom_id res chain seq x y z
N MET A 1 -17.70 33.65 -7.69
CA MET A 1 -17.16 32.61 -8.56
C MET A 1 -15.81 32.21 -7.99
N ASN A 2 -15.75 31.04 -7.36
CA ASN A 2 -14.54 30.22 -7.24
C ASN A 2 -15.00 28.86 -6.72
N ASP A 3 -14.73 27.86 -7.55
CA ASP A 3 -15.37 26.58 -7.57
C ASP A 3 -15.01 25.70 -6.38
N ARG A 4 -16.06 25.03 -5.89
CA ARG A 4 -16.10 23.69 -5.31
C ARG A 4 -14.76 22.94 -5.29
N ILE A 5 -14.27 22.62 -4.09
CA ILE A 5 -13.55 21.35 -3.90
C ILE A 5 -14.40 20.51 -2.96
N ASN A 6 -15.16 19.61 -3.58
CA ASN A 6 -15.85 18.51 -2.92
C ASN A 6 -14.83 17.76 -2.06
N ASN A 7 -15.02 17.82 -0.75
CA ASN A 7 -14.24 17.06 0.22
C ASN A 7 -14.70 15.58 0.15
N LYS A 8 -14.37 14.91 -0.96
CA LYS A 8 -14.54 13.46 -1.07
C LYS A 8 -13.44 12.87 -0.22
N GLN A 9 -13.75 12.55 1.03
CA GLN A 9 -12.89 11.73 1.88
C GLN A 9 -12.63 10.43 1.11
N ILE A 10 -11.48 10.31 0.46
CA ILE A 10 -11.12 9.09 -0.25
C ILE A 10 -10.81 8.08 0.85
N ASN A 11 -11.67 7.07 0.97
CA ASN A 11 -11.47 5.98 1.90
C ASN A 11 -10.21 5.22 1.47
N THR A 12 -9.11 5.42 2.19
CA THR A 12 -7.80 4.85 1.86
C THR A 12 -7.28 4.04 3.04
N TYR A 13 -6.56 2.96 2.72
CA TYR A 13 -5.75 2.24 3.70
C TYR A 13 -4.31 2.75 3.59
N ARG A 14 -3.67 2.92 4.76
CA ARG A 14 -2.33 3.49 4.88
C ARG A 14 -1.46 2.56 5.71
N SER A 15 -0.23 2.32 5.26
CA SER A 15 0.75 1.56 6.01
C SER A 15 2.15 2.10 5.78
N THR A 16 3.01 1.99 6.79
CA THR A 16 4.46 2.20 6.65
C THR A 16 5.24 0.87 6.67
N ASP A 17 4.54 -0.24 6.91
CA ASP A 17 5.13 -1.57 7.00
C ASP A 17 5.35 -2.17 5.61
N LEU A 18 6.59 -2.56 5.33
CA LEU A 18 7.00 -3.08 4.04
C LEU A 18 6.41 -4.46 3.74
N ALA A 19 6.21 -5.30 4.75
CA ALA A 19 5.74 -6.67 4.56
C ALA A 19 4.29 -6.69 4.08
N ILE A 20 3.38 -6.02 4.80
CA ILE A 20 1.98 -5.93 4.39
C ILE A 20 1.83 -5.14 3.10
N THR A 21 2.62 -4.08 2.90
CA THR A 21 2.61 -3.31 1.64
C THR A 21 2.99 -4.19 0.45
N SER A 22 4.03 -5.00 0.58
CA SER A 22 4.48 -5.90 -0.49
C SER A 22 3.46 -6.99 -0.76
N PHE A 23 2.82 -7.51 0.28
CA PHE A 23 1.72 -8.48 0.15
C PHE A 23 0.53 -7.86 -0.59
N LEU A 24 0.05 -6.69 -0.16
CA LEU A 24 -1.09 -6.02 -0.80
C LEU A 24 -0.78 -5.62 -2.25
N SER A 25 0.45 -5.21 -2.54
CA SER A 25 0.86 -4.81 -3.90
C SER A 25 0.83 -5.94 -4.93
N LEU A 26 0.63 -7.20 -4.51
CA LEU A 26 0.42 -8.33 -5.42
C LEU A 26 -0.95 -8.28 -6.11
N SER A 27 -1.95 -7.73 -5.43
CA SER A 27 -3.36 -7.80 -5.87
C SER A 27 -4.08 -6.44 -5.85
N PHE A 28 -3.48 -5.43 -5.22
CA PHE A 28 -4.08 -4.11 -5.02
C PHE A 28 -3.15 -3.02 -5.52
N ASN A 29 -3.77 -2.01 -6.13
CA ASN A 29 -3.04 -0.87 -6.65
C ASN A 29 -2.61 0.07 -5.52
N LEU A 30 -1.31 0.33 -5.46
CA LEU A 30 -0.76 1.42 -4.66
C LEU A 30 -1.15 2.75 -5.31
N ILE A 31 -2.05 3.51 -4.66
CA ILE A 31 -2.51 4.83 -5.12
C ILE A 31 -1.40 5.86 -5.00
N ALA A 32 -0.73 5.89 -3.84
CA ALA A 32 0.27 6.91 -3.56
C ALA A 32 1.39 6.37 -2.67
N LEU A 33 2.53 7.07 -2.75
CA LEU A 33 3.67 6.91 -1.87
C LEU A 33 4.02 8.29 -1.31
N GLU A 34 3.64 8.53 -0.06
CA GLU A 34 3.75 9.83 0.60
C GLU A 34 4.98 9.84 1.52
N LYS A 35 5.82 10.88 1.42
CA LYS A 35 7.01 11.01 2.29
C LYS A 35 6.56 11.50 3.66
N VAL A 36 6.91 10.76 4.71
CA VAL A 36 6.60 11.14 6.10
C VAL A 36 7.74 11.96 6.69
N GLU A 37 8.93 11.37 6.77
CA GLU A 37 10.13 12.01 7.32
C GLU A 37 11.39 11.26 6.87
N GLY A 38 12.44 11.96 6.46
CA GLY A 38 13.69 11.33 6.04
C GLY A 38 13.46 10.28 4.94
N ASN A 39 13.87 9.04 5.17
CA ASN A 39 13.64 7.90 4.26
C ASN A 39 12.38 7.08 4.61
N ARG A 40 11.50 7.59 5.47
CA ARG A 40 10.24 6.95 5.84
C ARG A 40 9.13 7.42 4.91
N TYR A 41 8.43 6.45 4.33
CA TYR A 41 7.30 6.67 3.42
C TYR A 41 6.06 5.93 3.92
N GLU A 42 4.90 6.49 3.61
CA GLU A 42 3.58 5.89 3.82
C GLU A 42 3.00 5.45 2.48
N PHE A 43 2.58 4.18 2.42
CA PHE A 43 1.97 3.53 1.28
C PHE A 43 0.46 3.67 1.37
N VAL A 44 -0.15 4.20 0.33
CA VAL A 44 -1.59 4.48 0.28
C VAL A 44 -2.26 3.55 -0.74
N PHE A 45 -3.27 2.80 -0.30
CA PHE A 45 -4.07 1.90 -1.12
C PHE A 45 -5.53 2.34 -1.15
N GLU A 46 -6.24 1.95 -2.21
CA GLU A 46 -7.70 2.09 -2.24
C GLU A 46 -8.31 1.18 -1.18
N ARG A 47 -9.19 1.72 -0.34
CA ARG A 47 -9.85 0.90 0.69
C ARG A 47 -11.09 0.24 0.11
N THR A 48 -10.96 -1.05 -0.21
CA THR A 48 -12.07 -1.90 -0.67
C THR A 48 -12.35 -3.03 0.32
N PRO A 49 -13.55 -3.65 0.30
CA PRO A 49 -13.83 -4.82 1.12
C PRO A 49 -12.85 -5.99 0.90
N GLU A 50 -12.34 -6.16 -0.32
CA GLU A 50 -11.35 -7.18 -0.66
C GLU A 50 -9.98 -6.87 -0.04
N LEU A 51 -9.59 -5.59 -0.02
CA LEU A 51 -8.36 -5.15 0.64
C LEU A 51 -8.45 -5.40 2.15
N GLU A 52 -9.56 -5.07 2.79
CA GLU A 52 -9.75 -5.35 4.23
C GLU A 52 -9.64 -6.84 4.54
N LYS A 53 -10.27 -7.71 3.73
CA LYS A 53 -10.14 -9.16 3.86
C LYS A 53 -8.69 -9.62 3.70
N ALA A 54 -7.94 -9.03 2.77
CA ALA A 54 -6.54 -9.35 2.58
C ALA A 54 -5.70 -8.94 3.80
N ILE A 55 -5.92 -7.74 4.33
CA ILE A 55 -5.29 -7.24 5.57
C ILE A 55 -5.57 -8.19 6.74
N GLU A 56 -6.83 -8.57 6.95
CA GLU A 56 -7.22 -9.53 7.99
C GLU A 56 -6.51 -10.87 7.80
N SER A 57 -6.46 -11.40 6.57
CA SER A 57 -5.78 -12.68 6.30
C SER A 57 -4.27 -12.62 6.59
N PHE A 58 -3.64 -11.47 6.34
CA PHE A 58 -2.22 -11.24 6.61
C PHE A 58 -1.96 -11.31 8.12
N PHE A 59 -2.71 -10.55 8.91
CA PHE A 59 -2.52 -10.49 10.37
C PHE A 59 -2.98 -11.77 11.09
N ASN A 60 -3.94 -12.50 10.52
CA ASN A 60 -4.38 -13.80 11.05
C ASN A 60 -3.48 -14.98 10.62
N ASN A 61 -2.37 -14.72 9.90
CA ASN A 61 -1.46 -15.75 9.38
C ASN A 61 -2.14 -16.78 8.46
N THR A 62 -3.21 -16.39 7.76
CA THR A 62 -3.93 -17.25 6.81
C THR A 62 -3.65 -16.88 5.35
N ALA A 63 -3.01 -15.73 5.10
CA ALA A 63 -2.58 -15.31 3.78
C ALA A 63 -1.63 -16.34 3.13
N LYS A 64 -1.86 -16.62 1.85
CA LYS A 64 -1.00 -17.49 1.02
C LYS A 64 -0.61 -16.76 -0.25
N VAL A 65 0.68 -16.79 -0.57
CA VAL A 65 1.24 -16.18 -1.78
C VAL A 65 2.35 -17.04 -2.34
N SER A 66 2.63 -16.87 -3.63
CA SER A 66 3.86 -17.36 -4.25
C SER A 66 5.06 -16.67 -3.57
N PRO A 67 6.02 -17.44 -3.01
CA PRO A 67 7.22 -16.84 -2.40
C PRO A 67 7.99 -15.97 -3.39
N THR A 68 8.11 -16.41 -4.63
CA THR A 68 8.79 -15.68 -5.71
C THR A 68 8.14 -14.32 -5.95
N ASP A 69 6.81 -14.28 -6.07
CA ASP A 69 6.09 -13.04 -6.34
C ASP A 69 6.17 -12.09 -5.16
N TYR A 70 6.09 -12.61 -3.93
CA TYR A 70 6.24 -11.80 -2.73
C TYR A 70 7.64 -11.15 -2.63
N PHE A 71 8.71 -11.91 -2.87
CA PHE A 71 10.06 -11.35 -2.89
C PHE A 71 10.27 -10.34 -4.02
N ASN A 72 9.68 -10.57 -5.19
CA ASN A 72 9.72 -9.61 -6.30
C ASN A 72 8.96 -8.32 -5.97
N SER A 73 7.81 -8.45 -5.29
CA SER A 73 7.04 -7.30 -4.79
C SER A 73 7.88 -6.47 -3.81
N ILE A 74 8.55 -7.10 -2.84
CA ILE A 74 9.46 -6.41 -1.90
C ILE A 74 10.53 -5.61 -2.66
N LYS A 75 11.19 -6.22 -3.66
CA LYS A 75 12.21 -5.54 -4.47
C LYS A 75 11.63 -4.35 -5.22
N SER A 76 10.46 -4.51 -5.83
CA SER A 76 9.76 -3.46 -6.55
C SER A 76 9.41 -2.28 -5.64
N ILE A 77 8.85 -2.54 -4.46
CA ILE A 77 8.50 -1.49 -3.49
C ILE A 77 9.74 -0.76 -3.00
N LYS A 78 10.83 -1.47 -2.66
CA LYS A 78 12.10 -0.83 -2.32
C LYS A 78 12.64 0.05 -3.44
N SER A 79 12.62 -0.42 -4.69
CA SER A 79 13.05 0.37 -5.84
C SER A 79 12.26 1.68 -5.99
N ARG A 80 10.94 1.64 -5.74
CA ARG A 80 10.09 2.84 -5.78
C ARG A 80 10.47 3.85 -4.71
N ILE A 81 10.79 3.39 -3.50
CA ILE A 81 11.28 4.25 -2.41
C ILE A 81 12.58 4.93 -2.82
N TYR A 82 13.59 4.15 -3.25
CA TYR A 82 14.89 4.69 -3.64
C TYR A 82 14.83 5.66 -4.82
N SER A 83 13.93 5.45 -5.79
CA SER A 83 13.74 6.38 -6.91
C SER A 83 13.17 7.74 -6.51
N ARG A 84 12.66 7.88 -5.28
CA ARG A 84 12.05 9.11 -4.74
C ARG A 84 12.83 9.72 -3.59
N SER A 85 13.87 9.04 -3.10
CA SER A 85 14.76 9.48 -2.03
C SER A 85 15.68 10.61 -2.47
#